data_AF-A0A2D8MTL1-F1
#
_entry.id   AF-A0A2D8MTL1-F1
#
_cell.length_a   1.000
_cell.length_b   1.000
_cell.length_c   1.000
_cell.angle_alpha   90.00
_cell.angle_beta   90.00
_cell.angle_gamma   90.00
#
_symmetry.space_group_name_H-M   'P 1'
#
loop_
_entity.id
_entity.type
_entity.pdbx_description
1 polymer ?
#
loop_
_entity_poly.entity_id
_entity_poly.type
_entity_poly.pdbx_seq_one_letter_code
_entity_poly.pdbx_strand_id
1 'polypeptide(L)' 'MAGKKISVEFEVQQDLIKMLEKAKEEYDLKSVDKALRCILDYVALDGDWEEIFGETRCIRCGGKSGWEEN' A
#
# COMPACT_ATOMS: atom_id res chain seq x y z
N MET A 1 -17.99 -12.85 -6.56
CA MET A 1 -16.92 -13.87 -6.63
C MET A 1 -15.60 -13.13 -6.77
N ALA A 2 -14.58 -13.48 -6.00
CA ALA A 2 -13.26 -12.88 -6.19
C ALA A 2 -12.73 -13.30 -7.57
N GLY A 3 -12.38 -12.34 -8.41
CA GLY A 3 -11.80 -12.60 -9.73
C GLY A 3 -10.50 -13.42 -9.67
N LYS A 4 -9.95 -13.75 -10.83
CA LYS A 4 -8.70 -14.51 -10.92
C LYS A 4 -7.56 -13.74 -10.25
N LYS A 5 -6.93 -14.34 -9.25
CA LYS A 5 -5.70 -13.82 -8.64
C LYS A 5 -4.50 -14.20 -9.51
N ILE A 6 -3.63 -13.24 -9.75
CA ILE A 6 -2.32 -13.44 -10.39
C ILE A 6 -1.23 -12.98 -9.42
N SER A 7 -0.05 -13.60 -9.52
CA SER A 7 1.15 -13.17 -8.81
C SER A 7 1.98 -12.30 -9.75
N VAL A 8 2.49 -11.20 -9.23
CA VAL A 8 3.30 -10.20 -9.91
C VAL A 8 4.39 -9.74 -8.94
N GLU A 9 5.58 -9.47 -9.45
CA GLU A 9 6.69 -8.95 -8.65
C GLU A 9 6.77 -7.44 -8.78
N PHE A 10 6.93 -6.75 -7.64
CA PHE A 10 7.11 -5.31 -7.57
C PHE A 10 8.30 -4.98 -6.69
N GLU A 11 9.08 -3.99 -7.08
CA GLU A 11 10.07 -3.37 -6.22
C GLU A 11 9.42 -2.22 -5.44
N VAL A 12 9.45 -2.31 -4.11
CA VAL A 12 8.97 -1.27 -3.19
C VAL A 12 9.97 -1.10 -2.06
N GLN A 13 9.94 0.05 -1.39
CA GLN A 13 10.81 0.29 -0.25
C GLN A 13 10.42 -0.57 0.97
N GLN A 14 11.42 -1.03 1.72
CA GLN A 14 11.26 -1.97 2.83
C GLN A 14 10.28 -1.49 3.90
N ASP A 15 10.25 -0.19 4.17
CA ASP A 15 9.34 0.43 5.13
C ASP A 15 7.87 0.38 4.68
N LEU A 16 7.58 0.35 3.37
CA LEU A 16 6.22 0.11 2.89
C LEU A 16 5.78 -1.35 3.13
N ILE A 17 6.71 -2.31 3.05
CA ILE A 17 6.40 -3.69 3.44
C ILE A 17 6.09 -3.76 4.94
N LYS A 18 6.88 -3.10 5.79
CA LYS A 18 6.59 -3.02 7.23
C LYS A 18 5.24 -2.37 7.53
N MET A 19 4.88 -1.33 6.79
CA MET A 19 3.55 -0.70 6.90
C MET A 19 2.43 -1.71 6.59
N LEU A 20 2.59 -2.52 5.54
CA LEU A 20 1.61 -3.54 5.18
C LEU A 20 1.57 -4.70 6.19
N GLU A 21 2.71 -5.07 6.78
CA GLU A 21 2.80 -6.04 7.87
C GLU A 21 2.08 -5.54 9.13
N LYS A 22 2.30 -4.28 9.54
CA LYS A 22 1.56 -3.65 10.63
C LYS A 22 0.05 -3.66 10.37
N ALA A 23 -0.38 -3.24 9.18
CA ALA A 23 -1.80 -3.26 8.81
C ALA A 23 -2.37 -4.70 8.82
N LYS A 24 -1.58 -5.70 8.41
CA LYS A 24 -1.99 -7.09 8.49
C LYS A 24 -2.21 -7.53 9.93
N GLU A 25 -1.31 -7.18 10.85
CA GLU A 25 -1.39 -7.57 12.26
C GLU A 25 -2.50 -6.83 13.01
N GLU A 26 -2.58 -5.51 12.86
CA GLU A 26 -3.54 -4.66 13.57
C GLU A 26 -5.00 -4.98 13.21
N TYR A 27 -5.25 -5.37 11.95
CA TYR A 27 -6.59 -5.67 11.45
C TYR A 27 -6.85 -7.17 11.19
N ASP A 28 -5.99 -8.06 11.73
CA ASP A 28 -6.10 -9.52 11.60
C ASP A 28 -6.32 -9.99 10.14
N LEU A 29 -5.54 -9.44 9.21
CA LEU A 29 -5.63 -9.80 7.80
C LEU A 29 -4.83 -11.07 7.53
N LYS A 30 -5.37 -11.90 6.63
CA LYS A 30 -4.78 -13.18 6.27
C LYS A 30 -3.34 -13.09 5.71
N SER A 31 -2.99 -12.03 4.99
CA SER A 31 -1.66 -11.86 4.40
C SER A 31 -1.36 -10.39 4.06
N VAL A 32 -0.08 -10.10 3.83
CA VAL A 32 0.39 -8.81 3.27
C VAL A 32 -0.30 -8.51 1.93
N ASP A 33 -0.50 -9.52 1.08
CA ASP A 33 -1.25 -9.33 -0.19
C ASP A 33 -2.71 -8.93 0.04
N LYS A 34 -3.32 -9.36 1.16
CA LYS A 34 -4.66 -8.92 1.52
C LYS A 34 -4.64 -7.45 1.97
N ALA A 35 -3.63 -7.04 2.74
CA ALA A 35 -3.45 -5.64 3.14
C ALA A 35 -3.28 -4.73 1.92
N LEU A 36 -2.35 -5.07 1.01
CA LEU A 36 -2.14 -4.33 -0.23
C LEU A 36 -3.41 -4.28 -1.08
N ARG A 37 -4.11 -5.42 -1.24
CA ARG A 37 -5.37 -5.46 -1.98
C ARG A 37 -6.43 -4.54 -1.37
N CYS A 38 -6.55 -4.46 -0.05
CA CYS A 38 -7.51 -3.55 0.59
C CYS A 38 -7.19 -2.08 0.25
N ILE A 39 -5.92 -1.68 0.22
CA ILE A 39 -5.51 -0.33 -0.20
C ILE A 39 -5.89 -0.09 -1.67
N LEU A 40 -5.57 -1.03 -2.56
CA LEU A 40 -5.89 -0.89 -3.99
C LEU A 40 -7.40 -0.88 -4.25
N ASP A 41 -8.17 -1.71 -3.53
CA ASP A 41 -9.64 -1.74 -3.61
C ASP A 41 -10.22 -0.39 -3.15
N TYR A 42 -9.70 0.20 -2.07
CA TYR A 42 -10.10 1.54 -1.62
C TYR A 42 -9.76 2.61 -2.67
N VAL A 43 -8.54 2.62 -3.22
CA VAL A 43 -8.14 3.55 -4.28
C VAL A 43 -9.04 3.42 -5.53
N ALA A 44 -9.48 2.20 -5.86
CA ALA A 44 -10.35 1.96 -7.01
C ALA A 44 -11.81 2.39 -6.80
N LEU A 45 -12.31 2.38 -5.57
CA LEU A 45 -13.72 2.65 -5.25
C LEU A 45 -13.95 4.08 -4.75
N ASP A 46 -13.09 4.55 -3.85
CA ASP A 46 -13.30 5.75 -3.04
C ASP A 46 -12.15 6.76 -3.15
N GLY A 47 -10.96 6.34 -3.63
CA GLY A 47 -9.79 7.20 -3.71
C GLY A 47 -9.89 8.28 -4.79
N ASP A 48 -9.39 9.47 -4.49
CA ASP A 48 -9.21 10.54 -5.48
C ASP A 48 -7.92 10.31 -6.28
N TRP A 49 -8.06 9.97 -7.56
CA TRP A 49 -6.93 9.68 -8.44
C TRP A 49 -6.09 10.91 -8.76
N GLU A 50 -6.72 12.08 -8.86
CA GLU A 50 -6.00 13.33 -9.08
C GLU A 50 -5.17 13.66 -7.85
N GLU A 51 -5.73 13.45 -6.65
CA GLU A 51 -4.98 13.62 -5.41
C GLU A 51 -3.80 12.63 -5.32
N ILE A 52 -4.00 11.36 -5.69
CA ILE A 52 -2.98 10.32 -5.55
C ILE A 52 -1.86 10.45 -6.60
N PHE A 53 -2.20 10.78 -7.85
CA PHE A 53 -1.28 10.71 -9.00
C PHE A 53 -0.99 12.06 -9.67
N GLY A 54 -1.73 13.13 -9.36
CA GLY A 54 -1.58 14.45 -9.97
C GLY A 54 -0.29 15.19 -9.59
N GLU A 55 0.39 14.74 -8.53
CA GLU A 55 1.68 15.28 -8.10
C GLU A 55 2.64 14.19 -7.59
N THR A 56 3.92 14.53 -7.44
CA THR A 56 4.92 13.59 -6.90
C THR A 56 4.77 13.45 -5.39
N ARG A 57 4.11 12.39 -4.93
CA ARG A 57 3.87 12.10 -3.50
C ARG A 57 4.86 11.14 -2.86
N CYS A 58 6.04 10.97 -3.47
CA CYS A 58 7.07 10.13 -2.87
C CYS A 58 7.49 10.70 -1.50
N ILE A 59 7.10 10.01 -0.43
CA ILE A 59 7.41 10.38 0.96
C ILE A 59 8.90 10.31 1.31
N ARG A 60 9.77 9.99 0.34
CA ARG A 60 11.24 9.95 0.46
C ARG A 60 11.93 11.00 -0.40
N CYS A 61 11.22 11.64 -1.35
CA CYS A 61 11.76 12.77 -2.07
C CYS A 61 12.02 13.93 -1.10
N GLY A 62 13.15 14.63 -1.29
CA GLY A 62 13.53 15.75 -0.43
C GLY A 62 14.19 15.36 0.91
N GLY A 63 14.74 14.14 1.04
CA GLY A 63 15.55 13.74 2.19
C GLY A 63 14.76 13.21 3.40
N LYS A 64 13.49 12.86 3.20
CA LYS A 64 12.63 12.27 4.23
C LYS A 64 12.93 10.78 4.44
N SER A 65 12.73 10.30 5.66
CA SER A 65 13.05 8.92 6.09
C SER A 65 12.06 7.86 5.57
N GLY A 66 10.89 8.26 5.09
CA GLY A 66 9.85 7.36 4.59
C GLY A 66 8.75 7.12 5.62
N TRP A 67 8.16 5.92 5.61
CA TRP A 67 7.16 5.52 6.59
C TRP A 67 7.86 5.08 7.88
N GLU A 68 7.37 5.59 9.00
CA GLU A 68 7.88 5.26 10.34
C GLU A 68 6.74 4.71 11.18
N GLU A 69 7.06 3.68 11.97
CA GLU A 69 6.11 3.09 12.89
C GLU A 69 5.97 4.00 14.12
N ASN A 70 4.82 4.67 14.22
CA ASN A 70 4.42 5.38 15.45
C ASN A 70 3.73 4.43 16.44
#